data_AF-A0A920IWR9-F1
#
_entry.id   AF-A0A920IWR9-F1
#
_cell.length_a   1.000
_cell.length_b   1.000
_cell.length_c   1.000
_cell.angle_alpha   90.00
_cell.angle_beta   90.00
_cell.angle_gamma   90.00
#
_symmetry.space_group_name_H-M   'P 1'
#
loop_
_entity.id
_entity.type
_entity.pdbx_description
1 polymer ?
#
loop_
_entity_poly.entity_id
_entity_poly.type
_entity_poly.pdbx_seq_one_letter_code
_entity_poly.pdbx_strand_id
1 'polypeptide(L)' 'MLSQPDTGEQALEVTDMLVKSGSLGVIVVDSVAVGARAELEGDMGDSHVGLQARLMSQALRKIQEAFKNLIR' A
#
# COMPACT_ATOMS: atom_id res chain seq x y z
N MET A 1 -15.21 -7.25 -2.26
CA MET A 1 -14.24 -7.80 -1.30
C MET A 1 -13.93 -6.70 -0.30
N LEU A 2 -13.94 -7.01 1.00
CA LEU A 2 -13.47 -6.09 2.05
C LEU A 2 -12.18 -6.70 2.61
N SER A 3 -11.09 -5.94 2.57
CA SER A 3 -9.81 -6.32 3.17
C SER A 3 -9.50 -5.33 4.29
N GLN A 4 -9.12 -5.84 5.46
CA GLN A 4 -8.63 -5.05 6.59
C GLN A 4 -7.19 -5.46 6.87
N PRO A 5 -6.21 -4.83 6.20
CA PRO A 5 -4.80 -5.07 6.44
C PRO A 5 -4.34 -4.46 7.76
N ASP A 6 -3.40 -5.13 8.43
CA ASP A 6 -2.82 -4.71 9.72
C ASP A 6 -1.69 -3.69 9.54
N THR A 7 -1.00 -3.68 8.38
CA THR A 7 0.08 -2.72 8.07
C THR A 7 -0.03 -2.14 6.67
N GLY A 8 0.64 -1.00 6.43
CA GLY A 8 0.64 -0.31 5.15
C GLY A 8 1.22 -1.18 4.03
N GLU A 9 2.27 -1.95 4.33
CA GLU A 9 2.88 -2.91 3.41
C GLU A 9 1.87 -3.98 2.96
N GLN A 10 1.11 -4.55 3.90
CA GLN A 10 0.09 -5.55 3.59
C GLN A 10 -1.03 -4.95 2.74
N ALA A 11 -1.47 -3.73 3.06
CA ALA A 11 -2.48 -3.01 2.26
C ALA A 11 -2.02 -2.82 0.81
N LEU A 12 -0.76 -2.45 0.61
CA LEU A 12 -0.17 -2.22 -0.70
C LEU A 12 0.05 -3.54 -1.47
N GLU A 13 0.38 -4.62 -0.78
CA GLU A 13 0.50 -5.96 -1.39
C GLU A 13 -0.86 -6.47 -1.88
N VAL A 14 -1.92 -6.36 -1.07
CA VAL A 14 -3.29 -6.69 -1.48
C VAL A 14 -3.69 -5.83 -2.68
N THR A 15 -3.39 -4.54 -2.67
CA THR A 15 -3.68 -3.64 -3.79
C THR A 15 -2.95 -4.07 -5.06
N ASP A 16 -1.66 -4.39 -4.99
CA ASP A 16 -0.87 -4.87 -6.14
C ASP A 16 -1.43 -6.17 -6.71
N MET A 17 -1.82 -7.13 -5.86
CA MET A 17 -2.47 -8.37 -6.29
C MET A 17 -3.80 -8.11 -7.02
N LEU A 18 -4.62 -7.21 -6.48
CA LEU A 18 -5.91 -6.85 -7.05
C LEU A 18 -5.80 -6.09 -8.37
N VAL A 19 -4.79 -5.23 -8.52
CA VAL A 19 -4.52 -4.55 -9.79
C VAL A 19 -4.09 -5.56 -10.85
N LYS A 20 -3.20 -6.49 -10.48
CA LYS A 20 -2.69 -7.54 -11.40
C LYS A 20 -3.76 -8.54 -11.84
N SER A 21 -4.81 -8.75 -11.04
CA SER A 21 -5.90 -9.65 -11.45
C SER A 21 -6.73 -9.08 -12.61
N GLY A 22 -6.72 -7.75 -12.81
CA GLY A 22 -7.48 -7.08 -13.85
C GLY A 22 -9.00 -7.19 -13.71
N SER A 23 -9.49 -7.74 -12.60
CA SER A 23 -10.90 -8.09 -12.41
C SER A 23 -11.74 -7.00 -11.73
N LEU A 24 -11.11 -5.90 -11.32
CA LEU A 24 -11.75 -4.80 -10.60
C LEU A 24 -11.70 -3.51 -11.42
N GLY A 25 -12.83 -2.81 -11.50
CA GLY A 25 -12.91 -1.51 -12.18
C GLY A 25 -12.46 -0.32 -11.31
N VAL A 26 -12.55 -0.45 -9.98
CA VAL A 26 -12.18 0.59 -9.01
C VAL A 26 -11.64 -0.07 -7.73
N ILE A 27 -10.57 0.50 -7.17
CA ILE A 27 -10.04 0.15 -5.84
C ILE A 27 -9.99 1.43 -5.01
N VAL A 28 -10.52 1.38 -3.78
CA VAL A 28 -10.50 2.49 -2.82
C VAL A 28 -9.68 2.07 -1.61
N VAL A 29 -8.73 2.90 -1.20
CA VAL A 29 -7.93 2.72 0.02
C VAL A 29 -8.40 3.76 1.04
N ASP A 30 -9.09 3.30 2.07
CA ASP A 30 -9.58 4.13 3.18
C ASP A 30 -9.01 3.56 4.49
N SER A 31 -7.91 4.10 5.06
CA SER A 31 -7.20 5.35 4.73
C SER A 31 -5.69 5.15 4.59
N VAL A 32 -4.98 6.18 4.11
CA VAL A 32 -3.50 6.17 3.95
C VAL A 32 -2.76 6.10 5.29
N ALA A 33 -3.45 6.31 6.41
CA ALA A 33 -2.88 6.30 7.75
C ALA A 33 -2.65 4.89 8.33
N VAL A 34 -2.78 3.82 7.53
CA VAL A 34 -2.30 2.49 7.93
C VAL A 34 -0.78 2.56 8.07
N GLY A 35 -0.28 2.52 9.30
CA GLY A 35 1.13 2.74 9.63
C GLY A 35 2.06 1.76 8.94
N ALA A 36 3.29 2.21 8.66
CA ALA A 36 4.34 1.29 8.24
C ALA A 36 4.59 0.28 9.36
N ARG A 37 4.92 -0.97 9.03
CA ARG A 37 5.13 -2.01 10.02
C ARG A 37 6.12 -1.59 11.12
N ALA A 38 7.20 -0.91 10.73
CA ALA A 38 8.19 -0.42 11.69
C ALA A 38 7.68 0.71 12.60
N GLU A 39 6.63 1.45 12.22
CA GLU A 39 5.96 2.42 13.11
C GLU A 39 5.02 1.72 14.10
N LEU A 40 4.42 0.59 13.69
CA LEU A 40 3.51 -0.19 14.53
C LEU A 40 4.24 -1.10 15.53
N GLU A 41 5.42 -1.59 15.16
CA GLU A 41 6.29 -2.42 16.00
C GLU A 41 7.27 -1.60 16.86
N GLY A 42 7.39 -0.29 16.60
CA GLY A 42 8.25 0.63 17.35
C GLY A 42 7.59 1.19 18.62
N ASP A 43 8.37 1.89 19.45
CA ASP A 43 7.84 2.53 20.65
C ASP A 43 7.18 3.87 20.32
N MET A 44 6.13 4.24 21.08
CA MET A 44 5.51 5.56 20.93
C MET A 44 6.52 6.67 21.24
N GLY A 45 6.83 7.49 20.24
CA GLY A 45 7.83 8.56 20.34
C GLY A 45 9.09 8.30 19.51
N ASP A 46 9.25 7.09 18.96
CA ASP A 46 10.32 6.79 18.02
C ASP A 46 10.18 7.60 16.73
N SER A 47 11.28 8.18 16.29
CA SER A 47 11.32 9.05 15.11
C SER A 47 11.54 8.25 13.83
N HIS A 48 10.46 7.89 13.14
CA HIS A 48 10.50 7.28 11.81
C HIS A 48 10.35 8.31 10.67
N VAL A 49 11.23 9.31 10.66
CA VAL A 49 11.10 10.46 9.75
C VAL A 49 11.02 10.00 8.28
N GLY A 50 9.90 10.33 7.65
CA GLY A 50 9.63 10.08 6.23
C GLY A 50 9.44 8.61 5.86
N LEU A 51 9.27 7.69 6.82
CA LEU A 51 9.09 6.27 6.55
C LEU A 51 7.83 6.02 5.70
N GLN A 52 6.68 6.53 6.13
CA GLN A 52 5.43 6.42 5.38
C GLN A 52 5.55 7.00 3.96
N ALA A 53 6.21 8.16 3.80
CA ALA A 53 6.41 8.77 2.49
C ALA A 53 7.27 7.93 1.54
N ARG A 54 8.31 7.28 2.06
CA ARG A 54 9.17 6.35 1.29
C ARG A 54 8.41 5.09 0.90
N LEU A 55 7.67 4.49 1.83
CA LEU A 55 6.83 3.32 1.59
C LEU A 55 5.81 3.62 0.47
N MET A 56 5.08 4.72 0.59
CA MET A 56 4.10 5.14 -0.41
C MET A 56 4.74 5.41 -1.78
N SER A 57 5.90 6.09 -1.82
CA SER A 57 6.60 6.36 -3.08
C SER A 57 7.03 5.07 -3.80
N GLN A 58 7.46 4.06 -3.05
CA GLN A 58 7.82 2.75 -3.62
C GLN A 58 6.59 2.00 -4.11
N ALA A 59 5.52 1.98 -3.32
CA ALA A 59 4.32 1.24 -3.65
C ALA A 59 3.55 1.85 -4.83
N LEU A 60 3.42 3.18 -4.88
CA LEU A 60 2.77 3.86 -6.00
C LEU A 60 3.51 3.63 -7.32
N ARG A 61 4.85 3.60 -7.31
CA ARG A 61 5.64 3.27 -8.51
C ARG A 61 5.32 1.86 -9.00
N LYS A 62 5.28 0.87 -8.09
CA LYS A 62 4.96 -0.51 -8.41
C LYS A 62 3.52 -0.67 -8.95
N ILE A 63 2.55 -0.04 -8.30
CA ILE A 63 1.14 -0.07 -8.73
C ILE A 63 0.98 0.58 -10.12
N GLN A 64 1.64 1.71 -10.36
CA GLN A 64 1.64 2.36 -11.67
C GLN A 64 2.19 1.45 -12.77
N GLU A 65 3.29 0.74 -12.50
CA GLU A 65 3.85 -0.25 -13.43
C GLU A 65 2.88 -1.41 -13.70
N ALA A 66 2.23 -1.94 -12.66
CA ALA A 66 1.24 -3.00 -12.80
C ALA A 66 0.05 -2.55 -13.68
N PHE A 67 -0.49 -1.36 -13.45
CA PHE A 67 -1.57 -0.79 -14.27
C PHE A 67 -1.17 -0.62 -15.74
N LYS A 68 0.05 -0.12 -16.00
CA LYS A 68 0.56 0.04 -17.37
C LYS A 68 0.64 -1.29 -18.12
N ASN A 69 0.99 -2.37 -17.44
CA ASN A 69 1.08 -3.69 -18.04
C ASN A 69 -0.28 -4.33 -18.33
N LEU A 70 -1.33 -3.95 -17.60
CA LEU A 70 -2.68 -4.46 -17.81
C LEU A 70 -3.37 -3.85 -19.05
N ILE A 71 -3.02 -2.61 -19.39
CA ILE A 71 -3.64 -1.84 -20.49
C ILE A 71 -2.85 -1.95 -21.81
N ARG A 72 -1.66 -2.59 -21.77
CA ARG A 72 -0.87 -2.91 -22.97
C ARG A 72 -1.41 -4.15 -23.65
#